data_AF-V5ZEX9-F1
#
_entry.id   AF-V5ZEX9-F1
#
_cell.length_a   1.000
_cell.length_b   1.000
_cell.length_c   1.000
_cell.angle_alpha   90.00
_cell.angle_beta   90.00
_cell.angle_gamma   90.00
#
_symmetry.space_group_name_H-M   'P 1'
#
loop_
_entity.id
_entity.type
_entity.pdbx_description
1 polymer ?
#
loop_
_entity_poly.entity_id
_entity_poly.type
_entity_poly.pdbx_seq_one_letter_code
_entity_poly.pdbx_strand_id
1 'polypeptide(L)' 'MSKDYGYPSFELICRASSGDEVAIREILKFYDAYISKLCLRPFYHCESGKIIMQVDEELKGEVYTDMMKAILKFEIRVK' A
#
# COMPACT_ATOMS: atom_id res chain seq x y z
N MET A 1 19.89 -9.48 -9.91
CA MET A 1 18.76 -10.41 -9.71
C MET A 1 17.47 -9.66 -9.97
N SER A 2 16.76 -9.97 -11.05
CA SER A 2 15.38 -9.52 -11.23
C SER A 2 14.55 -10.19 -10.13
N LYS A 3 14.17 -9.43 -9.11
CA LYS A 3 13.20 -9.90 -8.14
C LYS A 3 11.85 -9.91 -8.85
N ASP A 4 11.27 -11.08 -9.00
CA ASP A 4 9.88 -11.21 -9.42
C ASP A 4 9.01 -10.86 -8.21
N TYR A 5 8.56 -9.61 -8.16
CA TYR A 5 7.73 -9.11 -7.07
C TYR A 5 6.27 -9.55 -7.20
N GLY A 6 5.93 -10.29 -8.28
CA GLY A 6 4.56 -10.59 -8.63
C GLY A 6 3.77 -9.35 -9.05
N TYR A 7 2.56 -9.57 -9.55
CA TYR A 7 1.57 -8.53 -9.80
C TYR A 7 0.19 -9.08 -9.46
N PRO A 8 -0.73 -8.25 -8.95
CA PRO A 8 -2.13 -8.64 -8.80
C PRO A 8 -2.67 -9.14 -10.14
N SER A 9 -3.43 -10.25 -10.11
CA SER A 9 -4.03 -10.77 -11.35
C SER A 9 -5.05 -9.78 -11.91
N PHE A 10 -5.26 -9.81 -13.22
CA PHE A 10 -6.28 -8.96 -13.87
C PHE A 10 -7.67 -9.19 -13.25
N GLU A 11 -8.02 -10.45 -12.97
CA GLU A 11 -9.28 -10.81 -12.31
C GLU A 11 -9.40 -10.16 -10.92
N LEU A 12 -8.33 -10.17 -10.13
CA LEU A 12 -8.31 -9.54 -8.81
C LEU A 12 -8.51 -8.03 -8.91
N ILE A 13 -7.87 -7.39 -9.89
CA ILE A 13 -8.02 -5.94 -10.16
C ILE A 13 -9.47 -5.63 -10.57
N CYS A 14 -10.09 -6.43 -11.45
CA CYS A 14 -11.49 -6.27 -11.87
C CYS A 14 -12.48 -6.39 -10.70
N ARG A 15 -12.27 -7.37 -9.82
CA ARG A 15 -13.11 -7.54 -8.63
C ARG A 15 -12.96 -6.35 -7.68
N ALA A 16 -11.73 -5.91 -7.44
CA ALA A 16 -11.46 -4.78 -6.56
C ALA A 16 -12.05 -3.47 -7.10
N SER A 17 -11.93 -3.20 -8.41
CA SER A 17 -12.54 -2.01 -9.03
C SER A 17 -14.06 -2.04 -9.00
N SER A 18 -14.67 -3.23 -8.89
CA SER A 18 -16.12 -3.42 -8.76
C SER A 18 -16.62 -3.25 -7.31
N GLY A 19 -15.74 -2.97 -6.35
CA GLY A 19 -16.09 -2.79 -4.95
C GLY A 19 -16.05 -4.06 -4.09
N ASP A 20 -15.47 -5.17 -4.57
CA ASP A 20 -15.29 -6.38 -3.76
C ASP A 20 -14.28 -6.12 -2.62
N GLU A 21 -14.79 -6.07 -1.38
CA GLU A 21 -14.00 -5.79 -0.19
C GLU A 21 -12.85 -6.79 0.05
N VAL A 22 -13.05 -8.06 -0.32
CA VAL A 22 -12.02 -9.10 -0.17
C VAL A 22 -10.89 -8.84 -1.16
N ALA A 23 -11.25 -8.54 -2.41
CA ALA A 23 -10.28 -8.22 -3.46
C ALA A 23 -9.50 -6.94 -3.15
N ILE A 24 -10.17 -5.90 -2.67
CA ILE A 24 -9.52 -4.64 -2.22
C ILE A 24 -8.51 -4.93 -1.12
N ARG A 25 -8.90 -5.72 -0.11
CA ARG A 25 -8.02 -6.07 1.01
C ARG A 25 -6.82 -6.89 0.56
N GLU A 26 -6.98 -7.76 -0.41
CA GLU A 26 -5.89 -8.56 -0.97
C GLU A 26 -4.88 -7.67 -1.73
N ILE A 27 -5.36 -6.71 -2.53
CA ILE A 27 -4.50 -5.72 -3.19
C ILE A 27 -3.77 -4.85 -2.15
N LEU A 28 -4.45 -4.34 -1.13
CA LEU A 28 -3.82 -3.54 -0.07
C LEU A 28 -2.74 -4.34 0.68
N LYS A 29 -3.02 -5.61 1.01
CA LYS A 29 -2.04 -6.51 1.62
C LYS A 29 -0.82 -6.77 0.73
N PHE A 30 -1.03 -6.93 -0.58
CA PHE A 30 0.05 -7.10 -1.55
C PHE A 30 1.02 -5.91 -1.53
N TYR A 31 0.50 -4.69 -1.40
CA TYR A 31 1.31 -3.47 -1.37
C TYR A 31 1.75 -3.02 0.04
N ASP A 32 1.37 -3.69 1.12
CA ASP A 32 1.65 -3.25 2.50
C ASP A 32 3.14 -3.02 2.78
N ALA A 33 4.01 -3.92 2.32
CA ALA A 33 5.45 -3.78 2.51
C ALA A 33 6.01 -2.56 1.75
N TYR A 34 5.48 -2.28 0.56
CA TYR A 34 5.87 -1.11 -0.23
C TYR A 34 5.39 0.18 0.43
N ILE A 35 4.13 0.22 0.88
CA ILE A 35 3.54 1.36 1.60
C ILE A 35 4.31 1.62 2.90
N SER A 36 4.56 0.58 3.69
CA SER A 36 5.32 0.69 4.95
C SER A 36 6.72 1.24 4.70
N LYS A 37 7.37 0.83 3.60
CA LYS A 37 8.68 1.38 3.21
C LYS A 37 8.61 2.85 2.81
N LEU A 38 7.57 3.27 2.09
CA LEU A 38 7.35 4.69 1.76
C LEU A 38 7.10 5.55 3.00
N CYS A 39 6.47 4.98 4.02
CA CYS A 39 6.13 5.66 5.26
C CYS A 39 7.25 5.60 6.32
N LEU A 40 8.45 5.14 5.97
CA LEU A 40 9.58 5.16 6.90
C LEU A 40 10.08 6.58 7.15
N ARG A 41 10.18 6.96 8.43
CA ARG A 41 10.67 8.26 8.89
C ARG A 41 11.74 8.10 9.96
N PRO A 42 12.71 9.03 10.03
CA PRO A 42 13.65 9.08 11.14
C PRO A 42 12.91 9.51 12.42
N PHE A 43 13.03 8.72 13.47
CA PHE A 43 12.52 9.00 14.80
C PHE A 43 13.70 9.27 15.74
N TYR A 44 13.64 10.43 16.41
CA TYR A 44 14.72 10.91 17.27
C TYR A 44 14.44 10.53 18.72
N HIS A 45 15.30 9.69 19.30
CA HIS A 45 15.29 9.47 20.74
C HIS A 45 16.11 10.57 21.42
N CYS A 46 15.43 11.63 21.88
CA CYS A 46 16.04 12.81 22.49
C CYS A 46 17.01 12.47 23.64
N GLU A 47 16.74 11.41 24.39
CA GLU A 47 17.55 10.98 25.55
C GLU A 47 18.84 10.26 25.17
N SER A 48 18.89 9.57 24.03
CA SER A 48 20.05 8.75 23.63
C SER A 48 20.81 9.31 22.42
N GLY A 49 20.29 10.36 21.78
CA GLY A 49 20.82 10.90 20.52
C GLY A 49 20.74 9.93 19.34
N LYS A 50 20.08 8.78 19.52
CA LYS A 50 19.96 7.73 18.50
C LYS A 50 18.81 8.03 17.55
N ILE A 51 19.10 7.93 16.25
CA ILE A 51 18.10 7.97 15.18
C ILE A 51 17.73 6.52 14.86
N ILE A 52 16.44 6.20 14.95
CA ILE A 52 15.89 4.94 14.44
C ILE A 52 14.97 5.24 13.26
N MET A 53 14.81 4.27 12.35
CA MET A 53 13.81 4.35 11.29
C MET A 53 12.55 3.66 11.80
N GLN A 54 11.42 4.38 11.79
CA GLN A 54 10.13 3.83 12.17
C GLN A 54 9.10 4.13 11.07
N VAL A 55 8.12 3.25 10.92
CA VAL A 55 6.98 3.51 10.05
C VAL A 55 6.09 4.56 10.72
N ASP A 56 5.82 5.63 10.00
CA ASP A 56 4.81 6.62 10.37
C ASP A 56 3.42 6.02 10.10
N GLU A 57 2.76 5.58 11.18
CA GLU A 57 1.46 4.88 11.10
C GLU A 57 0.33 5.81 10.66
N GLU A 58 0.41 7.11 10.93
CA GLU A 58 -0.57 8.10 10.48
C GLU A 58 -0.47 8.26 8.96
N LEU A 59 0.75 8.52 8.47
CA LEU A 59 1.02 8.60 7.03
C LEU A 59 0.68 7.29 6.31
N LYS A 60 0.96 6.14 6.94
CA LYS A 60 0.55 4.83 6.41
C LYS A 60 -0.97 4.77 6.27
N GLY A 61 -1.73 5.17 7.28
CA GLY A 61 -3.19 5.22 7.24
C GLY A 61 -3.75 6.11 6.13
N GLU A 62 -3.13 7.27 5.89
CA GLU A 62 -3.49 8.18 4.79
C GLU A 62 -3.27 7.52 3.43
N VAL A 63 -2.08 6.94 3.20
CA VAL A 63 -1.75 6.25 1.94
C VAL A 63 -2.69 5.07 1.68
N TYR A 64 -3.03 4.30 2.71
CA TYR A 64 -4.01 3.22 2.61
C TYR A 64 -5.39 3.72 2.17
N THR A 65 -5.84 4.81 2.77
CA THR A 65 -7.13 5.42 2.47
C THR A 65 -7.18 5.93 1.03
N ASP A 66 -6.13 6.60 0.57
CA ASP A 66 -6.05 7.12 -0.79
C ASP A 66 -5.90 6.02 -1.83
N MET A 67 -5.17 4.95 -1.52
CA MET A 67 -5.10 3.77 -2.36
C MET A 67 -6.48 3.10 -2.51
N MET A 68 -7.24 2.98 -1.44
CA MET A 68 -8.61 2.44 -1.50
C MET A 68 -9.52 3.31 -2.37
N LYS A 69 -9.47 4.64 -2.21
CA LYS A 69 -10.21 5.57 -3.07
C LYS A 69 -9.79 5.45 -4.53
N ALA A 70 -8.50 5.27 -4.80
CA ALA A 70 -7.98 5.13 -6.16
C ALA A 70 -8.46 3.84 -6.82
N ILE A 71 -8.45 2.71 -6.10
CA ILE A 71 -8.99 1.43 -6.58
C ILE A 71 -10.47 1.56 -6.95
N LEU A 72 -11.28 2.18 -6.10
CA LEU A 72 -12.72 2.37 -6.34
C LEU A 72 -13.03 3.32 -7.49
N LYS A 73 -12.12 4.25 -7.81
CA LYS A 73 -12.25 5.17 -8.96
C LYS A 73 -11.62 4.62 -10.24
N PHE A 74 -11.00 3.44 -10.18
CA PHE A 74 -10.26 2.91 -11.31
C PHE A 74 -11.20 2.31 -12.36
N GLU A 75 -11.26 2.94 -13.53
CA GLU A 75 -12.02 2.43 -14.68
C GLU A 75 -11.14 1.49 -15.52
N ILE A 76 -11.49 0.21 -15.54
CA ILE A 76 -10.82 -0.77 -16.42
C ILE A 76 -11.35 -0.61 -17.85
N ARG A 77 -10.47 -0.19 -18.75
CA ARG A 77 -10.75 -0.12 -20.19
C ARG A 77 -10.09 -1.30 -20.88
N VAL A 78 -10.89 -2.31 -21.22
CA VAL A 78 -10.43 -3.42 -22.07
C VAL A 78 -10.57 -2.96 -23.52
N LYS A 79 -9.48 -2.97 -24.28
CA LYS A 79 -9.49 -2.74 -25.74
C LYS A 79 -9.64 -4.07 -26.47
#